data_AF-A0A091HHM2-F1
#
_entry.id   AF-A0A091HHM2-F1
#
_cell.length_a   1.000
_cell.length_b   1.000
_cell.length_c   1.000
_cell.angle_alpha   90.00
_cell.angle_beta   90.00
_cell.angle_gamma   90.00
#
_symmetry.space_group_name_H-M   'P 1'
#
loop_
_entity.id
_entity.type
_entity.pdbx_description
1 polymer ?
#
loop_
_entity_poly.entity_id
_entity_poly.type
_entity_poly.pdbx_seq_one_letter_code
_entity_poly.pdbx_strand_id
1 'polypeptide(L)' 'YLLQALSPQNVSVGEWKVEKKGNCSSIETAILTDPQTTANWTSPNSNVSSVEIR' A
#
# COMPACT_ATOMS: atom_id res chain seq x y z
N TYR A 1 10.85 -3.47 -5.53
CA TYR A 1 9.49 -3.36 -6.07
C TYR A 1 8.75 -2.22 -5.40
N LEU A 2 7.75 -1.65 -6.06
CA LEU A 2 6.86 -0.64 -5.50
C LEU A 2 5.47 -1.27 -5.42
N LEU A 3 4.81 -1.17 -4.26
CA LEU A 3 3.45 -1.69 -4.06
C LEU A 3 2.52 -0.60 -3.55
N GLN A 4 1.30 -0.59 -4.07
CA GLN A 4 0.23 0.32 -3.68
C GLN A 4 -1.01 -0.47 -3.29
N ALA A 5 -1.81 0.08 -2.38
CA ALA A 5 -3.11 -0.46 -2.00
C ALA A 5 -4.15 0.64 -2.19
N LEU A 6 -5.09 0.44 -3.10
CA LEU A 6 -6.00 1.47 -3.58
C LEU A 6 -7.47 1.07 -3.45
N SER A 7 -8.30 2.05 -3.08
CA SER A 7 -9.76 1.92 -3.20
C SER A 7 -10.22 2.16 -4.65
N PRO A 8 -11.50 1.89 -4.97
CA PRO A 8 -12.07 2.22 -6.28
C PRO A 8 -11.98 3.71 -6.65
N GLN A 9 -11.76 4.59 -5.67
CA GLN A 9 -11.57 6.03 -5.87
C GLN A 9 -10.10 6.41 -6.10
N ASN A 10 -9.20 5.43 -6.25
CA ASN A 10 -7.75 5.63 -6.37
C ASN A 10 -7.13 6.36 -5.16
N VAL A 11 -7.69 6.17 -3.97
CA VAL A 11 -7.13 6.69 -2.73
C VAL A 11 -6.39 5.56 -2.01
N SER A 12 -5.25 5.90 -1.41
CA SER A 12 -4.48 4.96 -0.60
C SER A 12 -5.30 4.48 0.61
N VAL A 13 -5.30 3.16 0.84
CA VAL A 13 -6.09 2.53 1.90
C VAL A 13 -5.30 1.46 2.65
N GLY A 14 -5.65 1.30 3.92
CA GLY A 14 -4.96 0.39 4.83
C GLY A 14 -3.58 0.92 5.21
N GLU A 15 -2.72 0.01 5.68
CA GLU A 15 -1.37 0.38 6.10
C GLU A 15 -0.37 -0.70 5.70
N TRP A 16 0.71 -0.29 5.04
CA TRP A 16 1.87 -1.14 4.78
C TRP A 16 2.80 -1.20 5.99
N LYS A 17 3.16 -2.41 6.42
CA LYS A 17 4.20 -2.68 7.42
C LYS A 17 5.50 -3.04 6.73
N VAL A 18 6.21 -2.00 6.29
CA VAL A 18 7.51 -2.08 5.59
C VAL A 18 8.46 -1.02 6.16
N GLU A 19 9.75 -1.22 5.97
CA GLU A 19 10.77 -0.26 6.45
C GLU A 19 10.75 1.06 5.66
N LYS A 20 10.48 0.98 4.36
CA LYS A 20 10.49 2.13 3.46
C LYS A 20 9.12 2.34 2.82
N LYS A 21 8.60 3.54 3.03
CA LYS A 21 7.39 4.05 2.39
C LYS A 21 7.76 5.24 1.53
N GLY A 22 7.10 5.37 0.39
CA GLY A 22 7.18 6.51 -0.49
C GLY A 22 5.81 7.13 -0.72
N ASN A 23 5.81 8.27 -1.38
CA ASN A 23 4.62 8.94 -1.85
C ASN A 23 4.73 9.13 -3.37
N CYS A 24 3.80 8.56 -4.11
CA CYS A 24 3.70 8.75 -5.55
C CYS A 24 2.35 9.43 -5.83
N SER A 25 2.37 10.74 -6.09
CA SER A 25 1.15 11.53 -6.36
C SER A 25 0.09 11.42 -5.26
N SER A 26 0.49 11.54 -4.00
CA SER A 26 -0.36 11.38 -2.80
C SER A 26 -0.82 9.96 -2.49
N ILE A 27 -0.30 8.95 -3.20
CA ILE A 27 -0.54 7.53 -2.90
C ILE A 27 0.62 6.99 -2.06
N GLU A 28 0.31 6.50 -0.85
CA GLU A 28 1.27 5.74 -0.04
C GLU A 28 1.70 4.50 -0.83
N THR A 29 3.01 4.36 -1.00
CA THR A 29 3.62 3.28 -1.77
C THR A 29 4.65 2.57 -0.91
N ALA A 30 4.50 1.27 -0.71
CA ALA A 30 5.52 0.45 -0.06
C ALA A 30 6.71 0.25 -1.02
N ILE A 31 7.92 0.49 -0.52
CA ILE A 31 9.16 0.32 -1.28
C ILE A 31 9.87 -0.92 -0.75
N LEU A 32 9.88 -1.98 -1.55
CA LEU A 32 10.61 -3.20 -1.28
C LEU A 32 12.00 -3.08 -1.91
N THR A 33 13.01 -2.86 -1.08
CA THR A 33 14.42 -2.94 -1.47
C THR A 33 15.05 -4.23 -0.95
N ASP A 34 15.98 -4.82 -1.70
CA ASP A 34 16.76 -5.99 -1.28
C ASP A 34 17.34 -5.78 0.15
N PRO A 35 17.20 -6.74 1.08
CA PRO A 35 16.69 -8.11 0.90
C PRO A 35 15.17 -8.28 1.12
N GLN A 36 14.43 -7.20 1.33
CA GLN A 36 12.99 -7.28 1.57
C GLN A 36 12.24 -7.58 0.27
N THR A 37 11.75 -8.80 0.14
CA THR A 37 10.93 -9.28 -0.99
C THR A 37 9.46 -9.47 -0.61
N THR A 38 9.13 -9.31 0.66
CA THR A 38 7.77 -9.45 1.22
C THR A 38 7.32 -8.16 1.89
N ALA A 39 6.02 -7.87 1.80
CA ALA A 39 5.40 -6.75 2.49
C ALA A 39 4.10 -7.20 3.12
N ASN A 40 3.87 -6.80 4.37
CA ASN A 40 2.62 -7.04 5.06
C ASN A 40 1.72 -5.82 4.91
N TRP A 41 0.47 -6.02 4.53
CA TRP A 41 -0.54 -4.96 4.45
C TRP A 41 -1.68 -5.28 5.42
N THR A 42 -2.16 -4.26 6.13
CA THR A 42 -3.29 -4.38 7.04
C THR A 42 -4.48 -3.63 6.46
N SER A 43 -5.63 -4.29 6.38
CA SER A 43 -6.87 -3.68 5.88
C SER A 43 -7.31 -2.52 6.75
N PRO A 44 -7.86 -1.44 6.16
CA PRO A 44 -8.36 -0.31 6.93
C PRO A 44 -9.59 -0.70 7.75
N ASN A 45 -9.85 0.02 8.84
CA ASN A 45 -11.06 -0.14 9.63
C ASN A 45 -12.27 0.64 9.05
N SER A 46 -12.22 0.99 7.76
CA SER A 46 -13.27 1.73 7.05
C SER A 46 -14.04 0.82 6.10
N ASN A 47 -15.29 1.17 5.81
CA ASN A 47 -16.15 0.44 4.86
C ASN A 47 -15.72 0.68 3.41
N VAL A 48 -14.57 0.15 3.02
CA VAL A 48 -14.13 0.11 1.63
C VAL A 48 -14.67 -1.16 0.99
N SER A 49 -15.36 -1.05 -0.15
CA SER A 49 -15.99 -2.20 -0.82
C SER A 49 -14.99 -3.20 -1.40
N SER A 50 -13.81 -2.72 -1.80
CA SER A 50 -12.75 -3.53 -2.42
C SER A 50 -11.42 -2.79 -2.36
N VAL A 51 -10.32 -3.55 -2.41
CA VAL A 51 -8.97 -3.00 -2.49
C VAL A 51 -8.21 -3.66 -3.64
N GLU A 52 -7.54 -2.86 -4.47
CA GLU A 52 -6.60 -3.32 -5.49
C GLU A 52 -5.17 -3.20 -4.93
N ILE A 53 -4.39 -4.28 -5.04
CA ILE A 53 -2.95 -4.28 -4.76
C ILE A 53 -2.21 -4.37 -6.09
N ARG A 54 -1.33 -3.41 -6.38
CA ARG A 54 -0.52 -3.34 -7.61
C ARG A 54 0.89 -2.82 -7.37
#